data_AF-A0A7J5NSP8-F1
#
_entry.id   AF-A0A7J5NSP8-F1
#
_cell.length_a   1.000
_cell.length_b   1.000
_cell.length_c   1.000
_cell.angle_alpha   90.00
_cell.angle_beta   90.00
_cell.angle_gamma   90.00
#
_symmetry.space_group_name_H-M   'P 1'
#
loop_
_entity.id
_entity.type
_entity.pdbx_description
1 polymer ?
#
loop_
_entity_poly.entity_id
_entity_poly.type
_entity_poly.pdbx_seq_one_letter_code
_entity_poly.pdbx_strand_id
1 'polypeptide(L)'
;MIVKFHARGKGGGSGPVDYLLGRERNREGARVLRGAPEEVRELIDATPFAKKYTSGVLSFAEQTLPPGERERVMESFERVLMPGLEKNQYSILWVEHQDKGRLELNFVIPNMELASGKRLQPYYDRADRPRINAWQTLVNHHYGLHDPNAPENRRTLVTPNNLPKAKQEAAEAIT
;
A
#
# COMPACT_ATOMS: atom_id res chain seq x y z
N MET A 1 -4.40 -6.28 10.57
CA MET A 1 -4.02 -5.50 9.37
C MET A 1 -4.89 -5.86 8.15
N ILE A 2 -5.17 -4.88 7.27
CA ILE A 2 -5.77 -5.03 5.92
C ILE A 2 -4.78 -4.62 4.84
N VAL A 3 -4.74 -5.36 3.74
CA VAL A 3 -4.10 -4.95 2.49
C VAL A 3 -5.12 -4.32 1.54
N LYS A 4 -4.82 -3.13 1.02
CA LYS A 4 -5.64 -2.48 -0.01
C LYS A 4 -4.78 -1.93 -1.14
N PHE A 5 -5.05 -2.38 -2.35
CA PHE A 5 -4.48 -1.80 -3.57
C PHE A 5 -5.35 -0.65 -4.09
N HIS A 6 -4.71 0.37 -4.63
CA HIS A 6 -5.39 1.50 -5.27
C HIS A 6 -5.62 1.24 -6.76
N ALA A 7 -6.77 1.69 -7.28
CA ALA A 7 -7.12 1.54 -8.70
C ALA A 7 -6.36 2.51 -9.63
N ARG A 8 -5.68 3.52 -9.07
CA ARG A 8 -4.86 4.49 -9.80
C ARG A 8 -3.54 3.86 -10.27
N GLY A 9 -2.84 4.52 -11.18
CA GLY A 9 -1.59 3.99 -11.74
C GLY A 9 -1.18 4.49 -13.12
N LYS A 10 -1.95 5.36 -13.77
CA LYS A 10 -1.66 5.86 -15.13
C LYS A 10 -0.98 7.24 -15.17
N GLY A 11 -1.02 7.98 -14.06
CA GLY A 11 -0.42 9.33 -13.96
C GLY A 11 1.09 9.31 -13.78
N GLY A 12 1.72 10.48 -13.85
CA GLY A 12 3.15 10.66 -13.55
C GLY A 12 3.48 10.45 -12.06
N GLY A 13 4.77 10.43 -11.76
CA GLY A 13 5.33 10.11 -10.45
C GLY A 13 5.04 11.14 -9.37
N SER A 14 4.82 12.40 -9.74
CA SER A 14 4.43 13.45 -8.78
C SER A 14 3.10 13.12 -8.09
N GLY A 15 2.11 12.60 -8.81
CA GLY A 15 0.80 12.25 -8.26
C GLY A 15 0.86 11.36 -7.00
N PRO A 16 1.44 10.15 -7.08
CA PRO A 16 1.56 9.27 -5.92
C PRO A 16 2.54 9.80 -4.85
N VAL A 17 3.67 10.42 -5.23
CA VAL A 17 4.66 10.90 -4.26
C VAL A 17 4.14 12.12 -3.48
N ASP A 18 3.55 13.10 -4.15
CA ASP A 18 2.94 14.28 -3.53
C ASP A 18 1.74 13.87 -2.64
N TYR A 19 0.99 12.85 -3.04
CA TYR A 19 -0.07 12.31 -2.21
C TYR A 19 0.48 11.76 -0.88
N LEU A 20 1.62 11.06 -0.91
CA LEU A 20 2.20 10.45 0.29
C LEU A 20 2.94 11.45 1.18
N LEU A 21 3.67 12.40 0.60
CA LEU A 21 4.59 13.26 1.35
C LEU A 21 4.19 14.74 1.38
N GLY A 22 3.13 15.12 0.67
CA GLY A 22 2.84 16.52 0.38
C GLY A 22 3.75 17.05 -0.74
N ARG A 23 3.30 18.11 -1.42
CA ARG A 23 4.06 18.73 -2.52
C ARG A 23 5.42 19.27 -2.06
N GLU A 24 5.48 19.78 -0.83
CA GLU A 24 6.69 20.32 -0.22
C GLU A 24 7.43 19.29 0.64
N ARG A 25 7.04 18.00 0.59
CA ARG A 25 7.64 16.91 1.38
C ARG A 25 7.54 17.09 2.90
N ASN A 26 6.59 17.90 3.36
CA ASN A 26 6.39 18.29 4.76
C ASN A 26 5.03 17.82 5.31
N ARG A 27 4.40 16.81 4.71
CA ARG A 27 3.12 16.29 5.22
C ARG A 27 3.29 15.79 6.65
N GLU A 28 2.54 16.39 7.57
CA GLU A 28 2.51 16.00 8.97
C GLU A 28 2.06 14.54 9.12
N GLY A 29 2.70 13.82 10.05
CA GLY A 29 2.43 12.41 10.29
C GLY A 29 2.88 11.47 9.17
N ALA A 30 3.64 11.95 8.16
CA ALA A 30 4.22 11.14 7.11
C ALA A 30 5.74 10.96 7.30
N ARG A 31 6.23 9.72 7.19
CA ARG A 31 7.66 9.40 7.29
C ARG A 31 8.07 8.38 6.23
N VAL A 32 9.09 8.71 5.44
CA VAL A 32 9.71 7.75 4.52
C VAL A 32 10.41 6.67 5.32
N LEU A 33 10.10 5.41 5.03
CA LEU A 33 10.70 4.24 5.69
C LEU A 33 11.76 3.56 4.83
N ARG A 34 11.51 3.50 3.51
CA ARG A 34 12.38 2.81 2.54
C ARG A 34 12.15 3.39 1.15
N GLY A 35 13.21 3.44 0.35
CA GLY A 35 13.21 3.97 -1.01
C GLY A 35 13.40 5.49 -1.06
N ALA A 36 13.75 6.00 -2.24
CA ALA A 36 13.97 7.42 -2.47
C ALA A 36 12.76 8.01 -3.25
N PRO A 37 12.04 9.01 -2.70
CA PRO A 37 10.84 9.55 -3.34
C PRO A 37 11.07 10.10 -4.76
N GLU A 38 12.16 10.83 -4.96
CA GLU A 38 12.45 11.44 -6.28
C GLU A 38 12.91 10.39 -7.29
N GLU A 39 13.70 9.39 -6.90
CA GLU A 39 14.04 8.27 -7.79
C GLU A 39 12.79 7.48 -8.22
N VAL A 40 11.88 7.19 -7.28
CA VAL A 40 10.61 6.52 -7.59
C VAL A 40 9.76 7.36 -8.53
N ARG A 41 9.72 8.67 -8.33
CA ARG A 41 9.02 9.59 -9.23
C ARG A 41 9.60 9.52 -10.65
N GLU A 42 10.92 9.63 -10.78
CA GLU A 42 11.61 9.59 -12.07
C GLU A 42 11.39 8.25 -12.79
N LEU A 43 11.46 7.13 -12.06
CA LEU A 43 11.17 5.80 -12.61
C LEU A 43 9.73 5.69 -13.14
N ILE A 44 8.75 6.26 -12.42
CA ILE A 44 7.35 6.29 -12.86
C ILE A 44 7.21 7.15 -14.12
N ASP A 45 7.87 8.31 -14.15
CA ASP A 45 7.78 9.24 -15.28
C ASP A 45 8.43 8.64 -16.54
N ALA A 46 9.56 7.95 -16.40
CA ALA A 46 10.30 7.27 -17.46
C ALA A 46 9.60 6.01 -18.00
N THR A 47 8.64 5.45 -17.25
CA THR A 47 7.97 4.20 -17.65
C THR A 47 7.14 4.39 -18.94
N PRO A 48 7.35 3.58 -19.99
CA PRO A 48 6.60 3.69 -21.26
C PRO A 48 5.22 2.99 -21.21
N PHE A 49 4.92 2.26 -20.13
CA PHE A 49 3.71 1.46 -20.02
C PHE A 49 2.49 2.28 -19.59
N ALA A 50 1.32 1.95 -20.13
CA ALA A 50 0.06 2.65 -19.83
C ALA A 50 -0.32 2.66 -18.33
N LYS A 51 0.04 1.59 -17.59
CA LYS A 51 -0.04 1.57 -16.12
C LYS A 51 1.38 1.69 -15.59
N LYS A 52 1.75 2.91 -15.19
CA LYS A 52 3.10 3.32 -14.79
C LYS A 52 3.49 2.89 -13.38
N TYR A 53 2.52 2.76 -12.47
CA TYR A 53 2.79 2.32 -11.10
C TYR A 53 1.67 1.47 -10.51
N THR A 54 2.00 0.79 -9.42
CA THR A 54 1.08 0.09 -8.52
C THR A 54 1.25 0.68 -7.13
N SER A 55 0.15 1.02 -6.46
CA SER A 55 0.20 1.54 -5.10
C SER A 55 -0.86 0.91 -4.22
N GLY A 56 -0.65 1.01 -2.91
CA GLY A 56 -1.56 0.47 -1.92
C GLY A 56 -1.13 0.86 -0.51
N VAL A 57 -1.80 0.25 0.46
CA VAL A 57 -1.58 0.49 1.88
C VAL A 57 -1.77 -0.81 2.65
N LEU A 58 -0.91 -1.01 3.66
CA LEU A 58 -1.12 -1.93 4.76
C LEU A 58 -1.69 -1.10 5.93
N SER A 59 -2.96 -1.31 6.26
CA SER A 59 -3.66 -0.55 7.30
C SER A 59 -3.79 -1.40 8.55
N PHE A 60 -3.30 -0.91 9.67
CA PHE A 60 -3.30 -1.57 10.97
C PHE A 60 -4.41 -0.96 11.84
N ALA A 61 -4.93 -1.71 12.82
CA ALA A 61 -5.77 -1.11 13.86
C ALA A 61 -4.88 -0.47 14.94
N GLU A 62 -3.69 -1.03 15.08
CA GLU A 62 -2.63 -0.62 15.98
C GLU A 62 -2.04 0.73 15.54
N GLN A 63 -1.67 1.56 16.52
CA GLN A 63 -0.99 2.83 16.25
C GLN A 63 0.50 2.65 15.94
N THR A 64 1.11 1.59 16.49
CA THR A 64 2.52 1.26 16.31
C THR A 64 2.70 -0.25 16.27
N LEU A 65 3.82 -0.70 15.72
CA LEU A 65 4.27 -2.08 15.82
C LEU A 65 5.53 -2.14 16.70
N PRO A 66 5.78 -3.26 17.39
CA PRO A 66 7.03 -3.51 18.06
C PRO A 66 8.25 -3.29 17.14
N PRO A 67 9.42 -2.89 17.69
CA PRO A 67 10.62 -2.64 16.90
C PRO A 67 10.99 -3.83 16.00
N GLY A 68 11.27 -3.55 14.72
CA GLY A 68 11.66 -4.56 13.74
C GLY A 68 10.51 -5.33 13.10
N GLU A 69 9.31 -5.34 13.69
CA GLU A 69 8.15 -6.04 13.09
C GLU A 69 7.65 -5.34 11.84
N ARG A 70 7.65 -4.01 11.84
CA ARG A 70 7.30 -3.21 10.67
C ARG A 70 8.17 -3.56 9.46
N GLU A 71 9.49 -3.65 9.64
CA GLU A 71 10.44 -3.99 8.60
C GLU A 71 10.23 -5.43 8.10
N ARG A 72 9.98 -6.38 9.01
CA ARG A 72 9.67 -7.78 8.66
C ARG A 72 8.35 -7.90 7.88
N VAL A 73 7.32 -7.14 8.25
CA VAL A 73 6.05 -7.11 7.51
C VAL A 73 6.28 -6.55 6.11
N MET A 74 6.97 -5.40 5.97
CA MET A 74 7.32 -4.82 4.67
C MET A 74 8.09 -5.80 3.78
N GLU A 75 9.10 -6.47 4.33
CA GLU A 75 9.91 -7.43 3.58
C GLU A 75 9.12 -8.67 3.16
N SER A 76 8.31 -9.23 4.06
CA SER A 76 7.47 -10.39 3.74
C SER A 76 6.40 -10.02 2.71
N PHE A 77 5.85 -8.79 2.76
CA PHE A 77 4.91 -8.29 1.78
C PHE A 77 5.55 -8.20 0.39
N GLU A 78 6.74 -7.60 0.29
CA GLU A 78 7.47 -7.51 -0.97
C GLU A 78 7.76 -8.90 -1.56
N ARG A 79 8.13 -9.89 -0.73
CA ARG A 79 8.38 -11.27 -1.17
C ARG A 79 7.12 -11.97 -1.70
N VAL A 80 5.96 -11.80 -1.06
CA VAL A 80 4.72 -12.42 -1.55
C VAL A 80 4.15 -11.71 -2.78
N LEU A 81 4.39 -10.41 -2.88
CA LEU A 81 3.90 -9.59 -3.99
C LEU A 81 4.71 -9.84 -5.27
N MET A 82 6.04 -9.96 -5.13
CA MET A 82 6.98 -10.09 -6.25
C MET A 82 7.80 -11.38 -6.13
N PRO A 83 7.15 -12.56 -6.23
CA PRO A 83 7.84 -13.83 -6.07
C PRO A 83 8.88 -14.02 -7.17
N GLY A 84 10.10 -14.41 -6.78
CA GLY A 84 11.21 -14.69 -7.70
C GLY A 84 11.96 -13.45 -8.21
N LEU A 85 11.63 -12.25 -7.73
CA LEU A 85 12.43 -11.04 -8.02
C LEU A 85 13.40 -10.71 -6.89
N GLU A 86 14.62 -10.39 -7.27
CA GLU A 86 15.64 -9.86 -6.36
C GLU A 86 15.44 -8.37 -6.08
N LYS A 87 16.03 -7.84 -5.00
CA LYS A 87 15.83 -6.45 -4.57
C LYS A 87 16.33 -5.40 -5.56
N ASN A 88 17.28 -5.75 -6.43
CA ASN A 88 17.78 -4.88 -7.49
C ASN A 88 16.87 -4.86 -8.74
N GLN A 89 15.85 -5.72 -8.81
CA GLN A 89 14.96 -5.85 -9.97
C GLN A 89 13.71 -4.97 -9.90
N TYR A 90 13.45 -4.34 -8.76
CA TYR A 90 12.31 -3.45 -8.58
C TYR A 90 12.64 -2.32 -7.60
N SER A 91 11.86 -1.25 -7.68
CA SER A 91 11.88 -0.17 -6.69
C SER A 91 10.55 -0.10 -5.96
N ILE A 92 10.59 0.23 -4.69
CA ILE A 92 9.40 0.44 -3.86
C ILE A 92 9.65 1.56 -2.86
N LEU A 93 8.78 2.56 -2.88
CA LEU A 93 8.74 3.60 -1.85
C LEU A 93 7.78 3.16 -0.76
N TRP A 94 8.24 3.16 0.49
CA TRP A 94 7.41 2.95 1.67
C TRP A 94 7.31 4.24 2.49
N VAL A 95 6.09 4.63 2.82
CA VAL A 95 5.79 5.81 3.65
C VAL A 95 4.82 5.41 4.76
N GLU A 96 5.23 5.66 5.98
CA GLU A 96 4.38 5.56 7.15
C GLU A 96 3.47 6.78 7.26
N HIS A 97 2.17 6.57 7.47
CA HIS A 97 1.21 7.58 7.89
C HIS A 97 0.65 7.23 9.26
N GLN A 98 0.57 8.23 10.15
CA GLN A 98 -0.07 8.12 11.48
C GLN A 98 -1.16 9.18 11.73
N ASP A 99 -1.52 9.95 10.70
CA ASP A 99 -2.45 11.08 10.76
C ASP A 99 -3.90 10.69 11.14
N LYS A 100 -4.24 9.40 11.11
CA LYS A 100 -5.60 8.88 11.35
C LYS A 100 -5.75 8.06 12.63
N GLY A 101 -4.82 8.22 13.57
CA GLY A 101 -4.84 7.48 14.85
C GLY A 101 -4.63 5.97 14.70
N ARG A 102 -4.06 5.54 13.58
CA ARG A 102 -3.66 4.16 13.28
C ARG A 102 -2.45 4.16 12.36
N LEU A 103 -1.68 3.07 12.39
CA LEU A 103 -0.54 2.89 11.50
C LEU A 103 -1.02 2.54 10.08
N GLU A 104 -0.54 3.29 9.09
CA GLU A 104 -0.70 2.98 7.67
C GLU A 104 0.69 2.91 7.02
N LEU A 105 1.05 1.76 6.45
CA LEU A 105 2.26 1.60 5.64
C LEU A 105 1.85 1.70 4.17
N ASN A 106 1.98 2.88 3.60
CA ASN A 106 1.69 3.13 2.19
C ASN A 106 2.88 2.73 1.33
N PHE A 107 2.59 2.22 0.13
CA PHE A 107 3.63 1.87 -0.83
C PHE A 107 3.30 2.31 -2.26
N VAL A 108 4.36 2.55 -3.03
CA VAL A 108 4.31 2.82 -4.48
C VAL A 108 5.44 2.06 -5.17
N ILE A 109 5.10 1.33 -6.22
CA ILE A 109 6.01 0.51 -7.03
C ILE A 109 5.91 0.98 -8.47
N PRO A 110 6.99 1.47 -9.10
CA PRO A 110 7.05 1.67 -10.55
C PRO A 110 6.85 0.34 -11.28
N ASN A 111 6.02 0.31 -12.32
CA ASN A 111 5.66 -0.90 -13.06
C ASN A 111 6.69 -1.25 -14.14
N MET A 112 7.96 -1.17 -13.80
CA MET A 112 9.09 -1.54 -14.66
C MET A 112 10.06 -2.40 -13.85
N GLU A 113 10.42 -3.56 -14.39
CA GLU A 113 11.46 -4.40 -13.83
C GLU A 113 12.81 -3.78 -14.24
N LEU A 114 13.66 -3.50 -13.25
CA LEU A 114 14.80 -2.61 -13.41
C LEU A 114 15.95 -3.22 -14.24
N ALA A 115 16.13 -4.54 -14.21
CA ALA A 115 17.23 -5.18 -14.94
C ALA A 115 16.95 -5.31 -16.44
N SER A 116 15.71 -5.62 -16.81
CA SER A 116 15.30 -5.88 -18.19
C SER A 116 14.54 -4.73 -18.85
N GLY A 117 14.09 -3.73 -18.08
CA GLY A 117 13.22 -2.65 -18.54
C GLY A 117 11.83 -3.11 -18.97
N LYS A 118 11.49 -4.39 -18.76
CA LYS A 118 10.18 -4.94 -19.13
C LYS A 118 9.11 -4.50 -18.15
N ARG A 119 7.86 -4.66 -18.59
CA ARG A 119 6.70 -4.34 -17.76
C ARG A 119 6.67 -5.25 -16.53
N LEU A 120 6.70 -4.63 -15.36
CA LEU A 120 6.41 -5.28 -14.10
C LEU A 120 4.93 -5.07 -13.75
N GLN A 121 4.22 -6.14 -13.40
CA GLN A 121 2.86 -6.06 -12.89
C GLN A 121 2.84 -6.69 -11.48
N PRO A 122 3.12 -5.90 -10.43
CA PRO A 122 3.20 -6.42 -9.06
C PRO A 122 1.89 -7.04 -8.56
N TYR A 123 0.75 -6.58 -9.08
CA TYR A 123 -0.57 -7.06 -8.65
C TYR A 123 -1.57 -7.12 -9.82
N TYR A 124 -2.20 -8.27 -9.96
CA TYR A 124 -3.36 -8.54 -10.78
C TYR A 124 -4.42 -9.27 -9.95
N ASP A 125 -5.48 -8.54 -9.59
CA ASP A 125 -6.46 -8.95 -8.59
C ASP A 125 -6.98 -10.38 -8.74
N ARG A 126 -7.35 -10.76 -9.96
CA ARG A 126 -7.91 -12.08 -10.25
C ARG A 126 -6.96 -13.23 -9.89
N ALA A 127 -5.65 -13.05 -10.09
CA ALA A 127 -4.65 -14.07 -9.84
C ALA A 127 -4.04 -13.97 -8.44
N ASP A 128 -3.85 -12.74 -7.94
CA ASP A 128 -3.02 -12.50 -6.75
C ASP A 128 -3.83 -12.35 -5.46
N ARG A 129 -5.13 -12.00 -5.53
CA ARG A 129 -5.97 -11.80 -4.35
C ARG A 129 -5.95 -13.00 -3.39
N PRO A 130 -6.07 -14.27 -3.82
CA PRO A 130 -6.01 -15.40 -2.89
C PRO A 130 -4.67 -15.49 -2.15
N ARG A 131 -3.56 -15.25 -2.86
CA ARG A 131 -2.20 -15.28 -2.29
C ARG A 131 -1.99 -14.16 -1.26
N ILE A 132 -2.43 -12.95 -1.60
CA ILE A 132 -2.33 -11.79 -0.70
C ILE A 132 -3.23 -11.96 0.52
N ASN A 133 -4.44 -12.48 0.36
CA ASN A 133 -5.34 -12.76 1.48
C ASN A 133 -4.73 -13.80 2.43
N ALA A 134 -4.17 -14.90 1.90
CA ALA A 134 -3.52 -15.92 2.71
C ALA A 134 -2.32 -15.35 3.49
N TRP A 135 -1.48 -14.55 2.85
CA TRP A 135 -0.38 -13.85 3.52
C TRP A 135 -0.87 -12.90 4.61
N GLN A 136 -1.92 -12.12 4.35
CA GLN A 136 -2.51 -11.21 5.34
C GLN A 136 -2.98 -11.98 6.57
N THR A 137 -3.70 -13.10 6.40
CA THR A 137 -4.16 -13.93 7.53
C THR A 137 -2.99 -14.49 8.34
N LEU A 138 -1.95 -15.01 7.68
CA LEU A 138 -0.76 -15.54 8.36
C LEU A 138 0.00 -14.46 9.15
N VAL A 139 0.16 -13.27 8.55
CA VAL A 139 0.83 -12.13 9.21
C VAL A 139 0.01 -11.62 10.38
N ASN A 140 -1.31 -11.46 10.22
CA ASN A 140 -2.20 -11.06 11.32
C ASN A 140 -2.08 -12.01 12.50
N HIS A 141 -2.16 -13.33 12.23
CA HIS A 141 -2.03 -14.35 13.27
C HIS A 141 -0.63 -14.34 13.92
N HIS A 142 0.45 -14.29 13.12
CA HIS A 142 1.82 -14.37 13.62
C HIS A 142 2.18 -13.21 14.55
N TYR A 143 1.74 -12.00 14.24
CA TYR A 143 2.03 -10.79 15.03
C TYR A 143 0.90 -10.41 16.00
N GLY A 144 -0.15 -11.24 16.13
CA GLY A 144 -1.30 -10.94 17.00
C GLY A 144 -2.04 -9.67 16.63
N LEU A 145 -2.03 -9.29 15.35
CA LEU A 145 -2.67 -8.06 14.85
C LEU A 145 -4.18 -8.25 14.78
N HIS A 146 -4.91 -7.16 15.01
CA HIS A 146 -6.35 -7.12 14.83
C HIS A 146 -6.73 -7.55 13.40
N ASP A 147 -7.48 -8.65 13.29
CA ASP A 147 -7.98 -9.16 12.02
C ASP A 147 -9.41 -8.65 11.77
N PRO A 148 -9.62 -7.71 10.84
CA PRO A 148 -10.95 -7.20 10.52
C PRO A 148 -11.82 -8.20 9.77
N ASN A 149 -11.25 -9.31 9.29
CA ASN A 149 -12.03 -10.42 8.73
C ASN A 149 -12.42 -11.47 9.78
N ALA A 150 -11.97 -11.33 11.03
CA ALA A 150 -12.42 -12.21 12.09
C ALA A 150 -13.96 -12.12 12.25
N PRO A 151 -14.67 -13.23 12.49
CA PRO A 151 -16.13 -13.25 12.60
C PRO A 151 -16.68 -12.16 13.53
N GLU A 152 -16.02 -11.93 14.65
CA GLU A 152 -16.32 -10.92 15.66
C GLU A 152 -16.16 -9.46 15.19
N ASN A 153 -15.35 -9.21 14.17
CA ASN A 153 -15.03 -7.87 13.65
C ASN A 153 -15.78 -7.55 12.34
N ARG A 154 -16.60 -8.49 11.86
CA ARG A 154 -17.28 -8.37 10.57
C ARG A 154 -18.37 -7.30 10.65
N ARG A 155 -18.13 -6.15 10.00
CA ARG A 155 -19.11 -5.07 9.90
C ARG A 155 -20.42 -5.56 9.28
N THR A 156 -21.53 -5.17 9.89
CA THR A 156 -22.90 -5.45 9.42
C THR A 156 -23.20 -4.79 8.06
N LEU A 157 -22.48 -3.70 7.73
CA LEU A 157 -22.61 -2.96 6.47
C LEU A 157 -21.24 -2.68 5.85
N VAL A 158 -21.12 -2.92 4.54
CA VAL A 158 -19.93 -2.58 3.74
C VAL A 158 -20.24 -1.33 2.93
N THR A 159 -19.72 -0.17 3.35
CA THR A 159 -19.84 1.08 2.60
C THR A 159 -18.79 1.14 1.47
N PRO A 160 -19.18 1.41 0.22
CA PRO A 160 -18.23 1.55 -0.88
C PRO A 160 -17.25 2.71 -0.66
N ASN A 161 -15.95 2.44 -0.85
CA ASN A 161 -14.86 3.42 -0.66
C ASN A 161 -14.89 4.65 -1.60
N ASN A 162 -15.75 4.66 -2.62
CA ASN A 162 -15.88 5.74 -3.62
C ASN A 162 -17.19 6.54 -3.46
N LEU A 163 -17.80 6.53 -2.28
CA LEU A 163 -18.95 7.38 -2.02
C LEU A 163 -18.51 8.86 -2.05
N PRO A 164 -19.23 9.75 -2.76
CA PRO A 164 -19.05 11.20 -2.61
C PRO A 164 -19.14 11.59 -1.13
N LYS A 165 -18.33 12.56 -0.67
CA LYS A 165 -18.27 12.98 0.75
C LYS A 165 -19.65 13.13 1.41
N ALA A 166 -20.59 13.78 0.73
CA ALA A 166 -21.96 13.98 1.22
C ALA A 166 -22.72 12.66 1.52
N LYS A 167 -22.38 11.56 0.84
CA LYS A 167 -22.95 10.23 1.10
C LYS A 167 -22.16 9.40 2.11
N GLN A 168 -20.88 9.73 2.35
CA GLN A 168 -20.11 9.17 3.46
C GLN A 168 -20.63 9.73 4.79
N GLU A 169 -20.80 11.05 4.86
CA GLU A 169 -21.35 11.76 6.02
C GLU A 169 -22.78 11.29 6.36
N ALA A 170 -23.62 11.05 5.34
CA ALA A 170 -24.97 10.50 5.54
C ALA A 170 -24.98 9.04 6.03
N ALA A 171 -23.98 8.23 5.66
CA ALA A 171 -23.87 6.85 6.14
C ALA A 171 -23.33 6.79 7.57
N GLU A 172 -22.46 7.72 7.95
CA GLU A 172 -21.96 7.89 9.32
C GLU A 172 -23.02 8.44 10.27
N ALA A 173 -23.91 9.34 9.81
CA ALA A 173 -24.98 9.91 10.63
C ALA A 173 -26.14 8.95 10.98
N ILE A 174 -26.18 7.76 10.37
CA ILE A 174 -27.19 6.72 10.61
C ILE A 174 -26.66 5.64 11.59
N THR A 175 -25.38 5.72 11.99
CA THR A 175 -24.73 4.84 12.97
C THR A 175 -24.48 5.58 14.28
#